data_AF-A0A7X5N532-F1
#
_entry.id   AF-A0A7X5N532-F1
#
_cell.length_a   1.000
_cell.length_b   1.000
_cell.length_c   1.000
_cell.angle_alpha   90.00
_cell.angle_beta   90.00
_cell.angle_gamma   90.00
#
_symmetry.space_group_name_H-M   'P 1'
#
loop_
_entity.id
_entity.type
_entity.pdbx_description
1 polymer ?
#
loop_
_entity_poly.entity_id
_entity_poly.type
_entity_poly.pdbx_seq_one_letter_code
_entity_poly.pdbx_strand_id
1 'polypeptide(L)' 'ARGVLRDELAAHQRALVAQVLTLPGSSAEDKVANWLARDDSSLRFTLVMLADVAEQKTLDYPTVSVAVQRLGQLAAHG' A
#
# COMPACT_ATOMS: atom_id res chain seq x y z
N ALA A 1 10.79 -17.12 -5.91
CA ALA A 1 10.74 -15.66 -6.10
C ALA A 1 9.31 -15.13 -6.06
N ARG A 2 8.43 -15.45 -7.04
CA ARG A 2 7.04 -14.92 -7.06
C ARG A 2 6.18 -15.26 -5.84
N GLY A 3 6.36 -16.43 -5.22
CA GLY A 3 5.66 -16.80 -3.98
C GLY A 3 6.00 -15.87 -2.81
N VAL A 4 7.29 -15.58 -2.62
CA VAL A 4 7.79 -14.67 -1.58
C VAL A 4 7.20 -13.27 -1.74
N LEU A 5 7.20 -12.70 -2.95
CA LEU A 5 6.59 -11.38 -3.19
C LEU A 5 5.09 -11.33 -2.88
N ARG A 6 4.37 -12.44 -3.10
CA ARG A 6 2.95 -12.54 -2.75
C ARG A 6 2.74 -12.58 -1.25
N ASP A 7 3.58 -13.31 -0.53
CA ASP A 7 3.51 -13.42 0.93
C ASP A 7 3.84 -12.08 1.59
N GLU A 8 4.86 -11.37 1.09
CA GLU A 8 5.23 -10.01 1.50
C GLU A 8 4.09 -9.03 1.23
N LEU A 9 3.53 -9.02 0.02
CA LEU A 9 2.39 -8.19 -0.32
C LEU A 9 1.20 -8.43 0.61
N ALA A 10 0.88 -9.69 0.89
CA ALA A 10 -0.20 -10.05 1.81
C ALA A 10 0.10 -9.60 3.25
N ALA A 11 1.36 -9.65 3.70
CA ALA A 11 1.77 -9.13 4.99
C ALA A 11 1.62 -7.60 5.06
N HIS A 12 2.06 -6.88 4.04
CA HIS A 12 1.91 -5.41 3.96
C HIS A 12 0.44 -5.00 3.93
N GLN A 13 -0.41 -5.69 3.16
CA GLN A 13 -1.85 -5.45 3.14
C GLN A 13 -2.45 -5.58 4.54
N ARG A 14 -2.13 -6.63 5.29
CA ARG A 14 -2.66 -6.82 6.65
C ARG A 14 -2.23 -5.70 7.60
N ALA A 15 -0.97 -5.27 7.52
CA ALA A 15 -0.47 -4.16 8.34
C ALA A 15 -1.19 -2.84 8.02
N LEU A 16 -1.38 -2.52 6.74
CA LEU A 16 -2.12 -1.33 6.31
C LEU A 16 -3.59 -1.38 6.77
N VAL A 17 -4.25 -2.54 6.64
CA VAL A 17 -5.61 -2.73 7.14
C VAL A 17 -5.67 -2.51 8.66
N ALA A 18 -4.71 -3.02 9.41
CA ALA A 18 -4.66 -2.79 10.85
C ALA A 18 -4.54 -1.29 11.18
N GLN A 19 -3.73 -0.52 10.44
CA GLN A 19 -3.65 0.93 10.60
C GLN A 19 -4.96 1.64 10.24
N VAL A 20 -5.64 1.26 9.16
CA VAL A 20 -6.92 1.85 8.78
C VAL A 20 -7.96 1.64 9.89
N LEU A 21 -7.99 0.46 10.50
CA LEU A 21 -8.95 0.12 11.54
C LEU A 21 -8.80 0.95 12.82
N THR A 22 -7.61 1.47 13.12
CA THR A 22 -7.37 2.34 14.29
C THR A 22 -7.90 3.76 14.11
N LEU A 23 -8.23 4.18 12.88
CA LEU A 23 -8.70 5.53 12.64
C LEU A 23 -10.13 5.76 13.15
N PRO A 24 -10.48 7.01 13.53
CA PRO A 24 -11.86 7.36 13.84
C PRO A 24 -12.75 7.25 12.59
N GLY A 25 -14.05 6.99 12.78
CA GLY A 25 -15.01 6.89 11.70
C GLY A 25 -16.24 6.08 12.11
N SER A 26 -17.40 6.44 11.59
CA SER A 26 -18.69 5.77 11.82
C SER A 26 -18.88 4.55 10.91
N SER A 27 -18.13 4.47 9.81
CA SER A 27 -18.15 3.38 8.84
C SER A 27 -16.73 2.92 8.47
N ALA A 28 -16.63 1.81 7.73
CA ALA A 28 -15.36 1.36 7.18
C ALA A 28 -14.82 2.36 6.14
N GLU A 29 -15.72 2.93 5.35
CA GLU A 29 -15.45 3.94 4.34
C GLU A 29 -14.88 5.21 4.98
N ASP A 30 -15.44 5.66 6.11
CA ASP A 30 -14.93 6.83 6.85
C ASP A 30 -13.50 6.60 7.32
N LYS A 31 -13.20 5.41 7.84
CA LYS A 31 -11.86 5.04 8.31
C LYS A 31 -10.85 5.04 7.17
N VAL A 32 -11.23 4.46 6.01
CA VAL A 32 -10.40 4.48 4.80
C VAL A 32 -10.18 5.91 4.30
N ALA A 33 -11.23 6.73 4.24
CA ALA A 33 -11.15 8.12 3.81
C ALA A 33 -10.21 8.93 4.73
N ASN A 34 -10.35 8.78 6.05
CA ASN A 34 -9.47 9.42 7.03
C ASN A 34 -8.02 8.93 6.89
N TRP A 35 -7.82 7.64 6.56
CA TRP A 35 -6.48 7.09 6.39
C TRP A 35 -5.83 7.62 5.11
N LEU A 36 -6.61 7.84 4.05
CA LEU A 36 -6.14 8.44 2.80
C LEU A 36 -5.89 9.95 2.92
N ALA A 37 -6.61 10.64 3.81
CA ALA A 37 -6.53 12.10 3.99
C ALA A 37 -5.38 12.58 4.89
N ARG A 38 -4.58 11.66 5.46
CA ARG A 38 -3.41 12.01 6.29
C ARG A 38 -2.38 12.79 5.47
N ASP A 39 -1.70 13.76 6.09
CA ASP A 39 -0.55 14.43 5.47
C ASP A 39 0.69 13.53 5.55
N ASP A 40 0.74 12.55 4.65
CA ASP A 40 1.81 11.56 4.55
C ASP A 40 2.39 11.58 3.15
N SER A 41 3.65 12.01 3.03
CA SER A 41 4.38 12.06 1.78
C SER A 41 4.71 10.68 1.21
N SER A 42 4.91 9.68 2.08
CA SER A 42 5.14 8.30 1.69
C SER A 42 3.87 7.69 1.09
N LEU A 43 2.71 7.98 1.67
CA LEU A 43 1.41 7.56 1.12
C LEU A 43 1.19 8.15 -0.27
N ARG A 44 1.34 9.48 -0.41
CA ARG A 44 1.16 10.16 -1.71
C ARG A 44 2.10 9.58 -2.78
N PHE A 45 3.37 9.40 -2.46
CA PHE A 45 4.34 8.80 -3.38
C PHE A 45 3.92 7.37 -3.79
N THR A 46 3.51 6.55 -2.82
CA THR A 46 3.10 5.17 -3.06
C THR A 46 1.87 5.09 -3.96
N LEU A 47 0.87 5.96 -3.75
CA LEU A 47 -0.32 6.02 -4.60
C LEU A 47 0.01 6.38 -6.06
N VAL A 48 0.90 7.35 -6.28
CA VAL A 48 1.37 7.71 -7.64
C VAL A 48 2.08 6.52 -8.28
N MET A 49 3.03 5.91 -7.58
CA MET A 49 3.74 4.73 -8.09
C MET A 49 2.78 3.57 -8.43
N LEU A 50 1.76 3.31 -7.59
CA LEU A 50 0.79 2.26 -7.86
C LEU A 50 -0.10 2.58 -9.07
N ALA A 51 -0.46 3.85 -9.28
CA ALA A 51 -1.16 4.28 -10.49
C ALA A 51 -0.29 4.03 -11.74
N ASP A 52 0.97 4.43 -11.71
CA ASP A 52 1.93 4.21 -12.80
C ASP A 52 2.11 2.71 -13.11
N VAL A 53 2.15 1.86 -12.07
CA VAL A 53 2.25 0.40 -12.21
C VAL A 53 0.97 -0.19 -12.81
N ALA A 54 -0.20 0.30 -12.44
CA ALA A 54 -1.49 -0.18 -12.94
C ALA A 54 -1.70 0.13 -14.43
N GLU A 55 -1.07 1.19 -14.95
CA GLU A 55 -1.12 1.54 -16.38
C GLU A 55 -0.24 0.65 -17.26
N GLN A 56 0.70 -0.11 -16.67
CA GLN A 56 1.62 -0.96 -17.41
C GLN A 56 0.95 -2.27 -17.87
N LYS A 57 0.96 -2.50 -19.19
CA LYS A 57 0.42 -3.73 -19.81
C LYS A 57 1.19 -5.00 -19.42
N THR A 58 2.46 -4.86 -19.08
CA THR A 58 3.33 -5.96 -18.66
C THR A 58 4.23 -5.47 -17.54
N LEU A 59 4.25 -6.20 -16.43
CA LEU A 59 5.11 -5.89 -15.29
C LEU A 59 6.22 -6.93 -15.19
N ASP A 60 7.46 -6.47 -15.27
CA ASP A 60 8.62 -7.32 -15.01
C ASP A 60 8.83 -7.53 -13.50
N TYR A 61 9.59 -8.57 -13.16
CA TYR A 61 9.83 -8.90 -11.76
C TYR A 61 10.51 -7.76 -10.97
N PRO A 62 11.52 -7.05 -11.51
CA PRO A 62 12.10 -5.89 -10.84
C PRO A 62 11.06 -4.81 -10.48
N THR A 63 10.19 -4.43 -11.42
CA THR A 63 9.17 -3.40 -11.17
C THR A 63 8.20 -3.83 -10.08
N VAL A 64 7.72 -5.08 -10.12
CA VAL A 64 6.84 -5.62 -9.06
C VAL A 64 7.55 -5.65 -7.71
N SER A 65 8.82 -6.07 -7.66
CA SER A 65 9.58 -6.15 -6.41
C SER A 65 9.77 -4.79 -5.76
N VAL A 66 10.04 -3.74 -6.56
CA VAL A 66 10.16 -2.37 -6.06
C VAL A 66 8.81 -1.88 -5.54
N ALA A 67 7.73 -2.15 -6.27
CA ALA A 67 6.39 -1.74 -5.84
C ALA A 67 5.99 -2.39 -4.50
N VAL A 68 6.24 -3.70 -4.33
CA VAL A 68 6.00 -4.42 -3.07
C VAL A 68 6.85 -3.83 -1.94
N GLN A 69 8.14 -3.57 -2.18
CA GLN A 69 9.03 -3.00 -1.18
C GLN A 69 8.59 -1.59 -0.74
N ARG A 70 8.14 -0.76 -1.68
CA ARG A 70 7.60 0.58 -1.37
C ARG A 70 6.33 0.49 -0.53
N LEU A 71 5.44 -0.46 -0.84
CA LEU A 71 4.26 -0.71 -0.02
C LEU A 71 4.64 -1.18 1.40
N GLY A 72 5.69 -1.99 1.52
CA GLY A 72 6.25 -2.40 2.81
C GLY A 72 6.78 -1.24 3.64
N GLN A 73 7.44 -0.27 3.01
CA GLN A 73 7.89 0.97 3.68
C GLN A 73 6.70 1.76 4.22
N LEU A 74 5.65 1.93 3.42
CA LEU A 74 4.42 2.59 3.88
C LEU A 74 3.79 1.85 5.08
N ALA A 75 3.72 0.52 5.01
CA ALA A 75 3.16 -0.32 6.07
C ALA A 75 3.97 -0.30 7.38
N ALA A 76 5.29 -0.08 7.30
CA ALA A 76 6.17 -0.02 8.48
C ALA A 76 6.15 1.33 9.21
N HIS A 77 5.71 2.40 8.55
CA HIS A 77 5.80 3.78 9.04
C HIS A 77 4.45 4.48 9.24
N GLY A 78 3.33 3.78 9.02
CA GLY A 78 1.97 4.33 9.07
C GLY A 78 1.17 4.09 10.34
#